data_AF-A0A2G9UIJ2-F1
#
_entry.id   AF-A0A2G9UIJ2-F1
#
_cell.length_a   1.000
_cell.length_b   1.000
_cell.length_c   1.000
_cell.angle_alpha   90.00
_cell.angle_beta   90.00
_cell.angle_gamma   90.00
#
_symmetry.space_group_name_H-M   'P 1'
#
loop_
_entity.id
_entity.type
_entity.pdbx_description
1 polymer ?
#
loop_
_entity_poly.entity_id
_entity_poly.type
_entity_poly.pdbx_seq_one_letter_code
_entity_poly.pdbx_strand_id
1 'polypeptide(L)'
;MKRQKKIDPEVAKQREIRRRKKLEKEIRQMQKHSKKPKPVDELTLDVKSAKNIGERYREPTVLTEDQVDDRAVSMKQYTRSRNALQKMDDTWVREALRAQRKALRELKLIDPLLYEKAVEPVSWPLHVVVHGPGLTPPITDYTSPDGDYIDTTRTWT
;
A
#
# COMPACT_ATOMS: atom_id res chain seq x y z
N MET A 1 -44.24 52.28 -13.58
CA MET A 1 -43.31 51.13 -13.49
C MET A 1 -43.65 50.13 -14.58
N LYS A 2 -42.72 49.81 -15.49
CA LYS A 2 -42.98 48.92 -16.65
C LYS A 2 -43.15 47.47 -16.17
N ARG A 3 -44.24 46.80 -16.58
CA ARG A 3 -44.49 45.37 -16.29
C ARG A 3 -43.40 44.50 -16.92
N GLN A 4 -42.78 43.64 -16.13
CA GLN A 4 -41.78 42.69 -16.58
C GLN A 4 -42.45 41.65 -17.49
N LYS A 5 -42.03 41.57 -18.76
CA LYS A 5 -42.60 40.60 -19.72
C LYS A 5 -42.20 39.18 -19.31
N LYS A 6 -43.15 38.25 -19.34
CA LYS A 6 -42.92 36.82 -19.09
C LYS A 6 -41.95 36.31 -20.16
N ILE A 7 -40.86 35.67 -19.74
CA ILE A 7 -39.85 35.12 -20.65
C ILE A 7 -40.50 34.11 -21.59
N ASP A 8 -40.14 34.18 -22.88
CA ASP A 8 -40.62 33.25 -23.89
C ASP A 8 -40.31 31.79 -23.48
N PRO A 9 -41.25 30.86 -23.62
CA PRO A 9 -41.11 29.49 -23.13
C PRO A 9 -39.93 28.74 -23.77
N GLU A 10 -39.57 29.09 -24.99
CA GLU A 10 -38.42 28.54 -25.70
C GLU A 10 -37.09 29.03 -25.13
N VAL A 11 -37.01 30.31 -24.74
CA VAL A 11 -35.83 30.90 -24.08
C VAL A 11 -35.66 30.32 -22.66
N ALA A 12 -36.75 30.01 -21.96
CA ALA A 12 -36.71 29.32 -20.66
C ALA A 12 -36.15 27.89 -20.79
N LYS A 13 -36.64 27.10 -21.76
CA LYS A 13 -36.12 25.74 -22.04
C LYS A 13 -34.64 25.76 -22.45
N GLN A 14 -34.22 26.71 -23.28
CA GLN A 14 -32.81 26.85 -23.66
C GLN A 14 -31.90 27.20 -22.47
N ARG A 15 -32.37 28.03 -21.53
CA ARG A 15 -31.63 28.33 -20.29
C ARG A 15 -31.51 27.09 -19.40
N GLU A 16 -32.56 26.29 -19.29
CA GLU A 16 -32.54 25.02 -18.53
C GLU A 16 -31.56 24.01 -19.14
N ILE A 17 -31.60 23.80 -20.46
CA ILE A 17 -30.68 22.90 -21.17
C ILE A 17 -29.23 23.37 -21.00
N ARG A 18 -28.97 24.67 -21.06
CA ARG A 18 -27.63 25.23 -20.80
C ARG A 18 -27.17 24.98 -19.35
N ARG A 19 -28.06 25.12 -18.36
CA ARG A 19 -27.77 24.81 -16.95
C ARG A 19 -27.48 23.32 -16.77
N ARG A 20 -28.29 22.43 -17.35
CA ARG A 20 -28.09 20.98 -17.31
C ARG A 20 -26.75 20.56 -17.93
N LYS A 21 -26.42 21.10 -19.11
CA LYS A 21 -25.12 20.83 -19.76
C LYS A 21 -23.93 21.36 -18.97
N LYS A 22 -24.07 22.49 -18.27
CA LYS A 22 -23.01 23.04 -17.40
C LYS A 22 -22.77 22.13 -16.20
N LEU A 23 -23.85 21.72 -15.52
CA LEU A 23 -23.79 20.79 -14.39
C LEU A 23 -23.20 19.43 -14.80
N GLU A 24 -23.59 18.89 -15.96
CA GLU A 24 -23.06 17.62 -16.46
C GLU A 24 -21.55 17.69 -16.72
N LYS A 25 -21.06 18.81 -17.29
CA LYS A 25 -19.62 19.04 -17.49
C LYS A 25 -18.87 19.14 -16.16
N GLU A 26 -19.45 19.85 -15.19
CA GLU A 26 -18.87 20.02 -13.85
C GLU A 26 -18.79 18.69 -13.09
N ILE A 27 -19.86 17.88 -13.15
CA ILE A 27 -19.88 16.52 -12.60
C ILE A 27 -18.82 15.65 -13.28
N ARG A 28 -18.71 15.69 -14.61
CA ARG A 28 -17.69 14.94 -15.35
C ARG A 28 -16.27 15.38 -14.97
N GLN A 29 -16.06 16.68 -14.73
CA GLN A 29 -14.78 17.20 -14.26
C GLN A 29 -14.47 16.72 -12.84
N MET A 30 -15.41 16.83 -11.91
CA MET A 30 -15.27 16.33 -10.53
C MET A 30 -14.97 14.82 -10.50
N GLN A 31 -15.69 14.02 -11.30
CA GLN A 31 -15.43 12.58 -11.42
C GLN A 31 -14.04 12.25 -11.99
N LYS A 32 -13.46 13.14 -12.80
CA LYS A 32 -12.09 12.98 -13.31
C LYS A 32 -11.05 13.35 -12.25
N HIS A 33 -11.32 14.38 -11.44
CA HIS A 33 -10.43 14.79 -10.35
C HIS A 33 -10.46 13.81 -9.17
N SER A 34 -11.62 13.26 -8.82
CA SER A 34 -11.78 12.30 -7.71
C SER A 34 -11.03 10.98 -7.92
N LYS A 35 -10.68 10.65 -9.17
CA LYS A 35 -9.93 9.45 -9.54
C LYS A 35 -8.41 9.63 -9.52
N LYS A 36 -7.91 10.85 -9.28
CA LYS A 36 -6.46 11.08 -9.21
C LYS A 36 -5.97 10.57 -7.85
N PRO A 37 -5.08 9.55 -7.80
CA PRO A 37 -4.51 9.11 -6.54
C PRO A 37 -3.67 10.23 -5.93
N LYS A 38 -3.58 10.26 -4.60
CA LYS A 38 -2.62 11.12 -3.92
C LYS A 38 -1.19 10.72 -4.37
N PRO A 39 -0.29 11.68 -4.61
CA PRO A 39 1.09 11.35 -4.92
C PRO A 39 1.74 10.66 -3.72
N VAL A 40 2.69 9.76 -4.02
CA VAL A 40 3.48 9.07 -3.00
C VAL A 40 4.79 9.83 -2.86
N ASP A 41 4.90 10.67 -1.84
CA ASP A 41 6.02 11.60 -1.67
C ASP A 41 7.37 10.87 -1.65
N GLU A 42 7.46 9.68 -1.04
CA GLU A 42 8.67 8.85 -0.96
C GLU A 42 9.19 8.37 -2.32
N LEU A 43 8.31 8.24 -3.32
CA LEU A 43 8.67 7.81 -4.68
C LEU A 43 9.06 8.99 -5.58
N THR A 44 8.87 10.23 -5.11
CA THR A 44 9.15 11.44 -5.88
C THR A 44 10.49 12.07 -5.48
N LEU A 45 11.23 12.57 -6.46
CA LEU A 45 12.43 13.35 -6.18
C LEU A 45 12.03 14.73 -5.64
N ASP A 46 12.61 15.09 -4.50
CA ASP A 46 12.43 16.43 -3.93
C ASP A 46 13.06 17.49 -4.86
N VAL A 47 12.22 18.41 -5.34
CA VAL A 47 12.59 19.50 -6.24
C VAL A 47 13.65 20.41 -5.62
N LYS A 48 13.66 20.58 -4.29
CA LYS A 48 14.69 21.41 -3.62
C LYS A 48 16.05 20.73 -3.70
N SER A 49 16.09 19.44 -3.41
CA SER A 49 17.31 18.63 -3.45
C SER A 49 17.86 18.45 -4.87
N ALA A 50 16.99 18.39 -5.88
CA ALA A 50 17.39 18.32 -7.29
C ALA A 50 18.15 19.56 -7.78
N LYS A 51 17.86 20.76 -7.24
CA LYS A 51 18.50 22.02 -7.67
C LYS A 51 19.97 22.13 -7.29
N ASN A 52 20.34 21.62 -6.12
CA ASN A 52 21.72 21.70 -5.60
C ASN A 52 22.39 20.32 -5.61
N ILE A 53 21.96 19.42 -6.50
CA ILE A 53 22.40 18.03 -6.46
C ILE A 53 23.90 17.91 -6.71
N GLY A 54 24.47 18.76 -7.58
CA GLY A 54 25.90 18.82 -7.86
C GLY A 54 26.77 19.14 -6.62
N GLU A 55 26.27 19.99 -5.71
CA GLU A 55 26.98 20.35 -4.47
C GLU A 55 26.86 19.26 -3.39
N ARG A 56 25.88 18.35 -3.53
CA ARG A 56 25.59 17.29 -2.56
C ARG A 56 26.17 15.94 -2.94
N TYR A 57 26.63 15.77 -4.18
CA TYR A 57 27.32 14.55 -4.61
C TYR A 57 28.65 14.44 -3.88
N ARG A 58 28.88 13.26 -3.31
CA ARG A 58 30.21 12.86 -2.81
C ARG A 58 30.97 12.24 -3.98
N GLU A 59 32.27 12.47 -4.01
CA GLU A 59 33.15 11.82 -5.00
C GLU A 59 33.05 10.29 -4.87
N PRO A 60 33.01 9.55 -5.99
CA PRO A 60 32.91 8.11 -5.97
C PRO A 60 34.16 7.50 -5.35
N THR A 61 33.97 6.67 -4.32
CA THR A 61 35.08 5.91 -3.73
C THR A 61 35.57 4.83 -4.69
N VAL A 62 36.84 4.90 -5.07
CA VAL A 62 37.51 3.84 -5.86
C VAL A 62 37.88 2.71 -4.91
N LEU A 63 37.43 1.49 -5.23
CA LEU A 63 37.73 0.29 -4.45
C LEU A 63 39.01 -0.35 -4.96
N THR A 64 39.78 -0.96 -4.06
CA THR A 64 40.91 -1.82 -4.46
C THR A 64 40.39 -3.14 -5.02
N GLU A 65 41.22 -3.82 -5.81
CA GLU A 65 40.85 -5.13 -6.39
C GLU A 65 40.48 -6.14 -5.30
N ASP A 66 41.27 -6.22 -4.23
CA ASP A 66 41.00 -7.07 -3.06
C ASP A 66 39.60 -6.81 -2.46
N GLN A 67 39.20 -5.54 -2.32
CA GLN A 67 37.88 -5.18 -1.77
C GLN A 67 36.73 -5.59 -2.68
N VAL A 68 36.95 -5.56 -4.00
CA VAL A 68 35.96 -6.00 -4.98
C VAL A 68 35.79 -7.51 -4.91
N ASP A 69 36.90 -8.25 -4.80
CA ASP A 69 36.89 -9.70 -4.67
C ASP A 69 36.23 -10.15 -3.36
N ASP A 70 36.54 -9.51 -2.24
CA ASP A 70 35.91 -9.77 -0.94
C ASP A 70 34.39 -9.57 -0.99
N ARG A 71 33.93 -8.49 -1.66
CA ARG A 71 32.50 -8.25 -1.86
C ARG A 71 31.87 -9.32 -2.73
N ALA A 72 32.55 -9.76 -3.79
CA ALA A 72 32.05 -10.81 -4.68
C ALA A 72 31.91 -12.15 -3.94
N VAL A 73 32.89 -12.52 -3.11
CA VAL A 73 32.82 -13.71 -2.25
C VAL A 73 31.67 -13.59 -1.24
N SER A 74 31.56 -12.45 -0.55
CA SER A 74 30.49 -12.18 0.42
C SER A 74 29.11 -12.29 -0.23
N MET A 75 28.93 -11.73 -1.43
CA MET A 75 27.67 -11.80 -2.17
C MET A 75 27.30 -13.22 -2.58
N LYS A 76 28.30 -14.03 -3.01
CA LYS A 76 28.09 -15.45 -3.32
C LYS A 76 27.64 -16.23 -2.07
N GLN A 77 28.27 -15.99 -0.93
CA GLN A 77 27.89 -16.63 0.35
C GLN A 77 26.48 -16.21 0.78
N TYR A 78 26.17 -14.91 0.71
CA TYR A 78 24.83 -14.39 1.00
C TYR A 78 23.77 -15.01 0.10
N THR A 79 24.04 -15.13 -1.20
CA THR A 79 23.09 -15.75 -2.14
C THR A 79 22.84 -17.21 -1.80
N ARG A 80 23.88 -17.96 -1.41
CA ARG A 80 23.77 -19.36 -0.96
C ARG A 80 22.94 -19.46 0.33
N SER A 81 23.17 -18.59 1.31
CA SER A 81 22.42 -18.60 2.58
C SER A 81 20.94 -18.25 2.37
N ARG A 82 20.64 -17.24 1.54
CA ARG A 82 19.25 -16.88 1.18
C ARG A 82 18.54 -18.00 0.43
N ASN A 83 19.23 -18.70 -0.48
CA ASN A 83 18.67 -19.85 -1.18
C ASN A 83 18.37 -21.02 -0.22
N ALA A 84 19.27 -21.29 0.72
CA ALA A 84 19.06 -22.32 1.74
C ALA A 84 17.84 -22.00 2.61
N LEU A 85 17.71 -20.76 3.08
CA LEU A 85 16.55 -20.32 3.87
C LEU A 85 15.25 -20.45 3.07
N GLN A 86 15.23 -20.01 1.81
CA GLN A 86 14.05 -20.15 0.95
C GLN A 86 13.63 -21.61 0.80
N LYS A 87 14.59 -22.53 0.62
CA LYS A 87 14.30 -23.97 0.54
C LYS A 87 13.69 -24.50 1.84
N MET A 88 14.17 -24.04 2.99
CA MET A 88 13.62 -24.42 4.30
C MET A 88 12.17 -23.93 4.45
N ASP A 89 11.91 -22.66 4.13
CA ASP A 89 10.57 -22.07 4.18
C ASP A 89 9.62 -22.81 3.22
N ASP A 90 10.06 -23.07 1.99
CA ASP A 90 9.33 -23.85 1.00
C ASP A 90 8.98 -25.25 1.51
N THR A 91 9.94 -25.95 2.13
CA THR A 91 9.69 -27.29 2.69
C THR A 91 8.66 -27.24 3.80
N TRP A 92 8.79 -26.27 4.71
CA TRP A 92 7.86 -26.09 5.83
C TRP A 92 6.44 -25.81 5.34
N VAL A 93 6.26 -24.88 4.39
CA VAL A 93 4.93 -24.59 3.81
C VAL A 93 4.35 -25.82 3.12
N ARG A 94 5.15 -26.56 2.34
CA ARG A 94 4.69 -27.79 1.68
C ARG A 94 4.26 -28.86 2.67
N GLU A 95 4.99 -29.03 3.76
CA GLU A 95 4.66 -29.97 4.82
C GLU A 95 3.38 -29.58 5.56
N ALA A 96 3.24 -28.30 5.92
CA ALA A 96 2.01 -27.77 6.54
C ALA A 96 0.78 -28.02 5.64
N LEU A 97 0.89 -27.75 4.34
CA LEU A 97 -0.18 -28.01 3.38
C LEU A 97 -0.49 -29.50 3.21
N ARG A 98 0.53 -30.37 3.20
CA ARG A 98 0.34 -31.83 3.15
C ARG A 98 -0.38 -32.33 4.40
N ALA A 99 0.01 -31.85 5.58
CA ALA A 99 -0.63 -32.19 6.85
C ALA A 99 -2.09 -31.74 6.87
N GLN A 100 -2.37 -30.49 6.47
CA GLN A 100 -3.73 -29.96 6.34
C GLN A 100 -4.59 -30.82 5.39
N ARG A 101 -4.09 -31.14 4.19
CA ARG A 101 -4.82 -31.98 3.22
C ARG A 101 -5.05 -33.39 3.73
N LYS A 102 -4.09 -33.97 4.45
CA LYS A 102 -4.27 -35.29 5.08
C LYS A 102 -5.37 -35.21 6.13
N ALA A 103 -5.32 -34.24 7.04
CA ALA A 103 -6.34 -34.04 8.06
C ALA A 103 -7.75 -33.87 7.46
N LEU A 104 -7.89 -33.08 6.41
CA LEU A 104 -9.18 -32.89 5.72
C LEU A 104 -9.70 -34.16 5.03
N ARG A 105 -8.82 -35.01 4.50
CA ARG A 105 -9.23 -36.31 3.89
C ARG A 105 -9.76 -37.27 4.96
N GLU A 106 -9.06 -37.39 6.08
CA GLU A 106 -9.51 -38.22 7.20
C GLU A 106 -10.83 -37.67 7.78
N LEU A 107 -10.93 -36.36 7.95
CA LEU A 107 -12.15 -35.69 8.43
C LEU A 107 -13.36 -36.01 7.56
N LYS A 108 -13.18 -35.99 6.22
CA LYS A 108 -14.25 -36.32 5.27
C LYS A 108 -14.76 -37.77 5.40
N LEU A 109 -13.90 -38.71 5.80
CA LEU A 109 -14.28 -40.11 6.01
C LEU A 109 -15.06 -40.30 7.33
N ILE A 110 -14.74 -39.51 8.35
CA ILE A 110 -15.34 -39.59 9.68
C ILE A 110 -16.67 -38.82 9.74
N ASP A 111 -16.68 -37.57 9.26
CA ASP A 111 -17.83 -36.67 9.32
C ASP A 111 -17.86 -35.73 8.10
N PRO A 112 -18.71 -36.03 7.09
CA PRO A 112 -18.87 -35.19 5.91
C PRO A 112 -19.39 -33.79 6.21
N LEU A 113 -20.25 -33.61 7.22
CA LEU A 113 -20.86 -32.32 7.56
C LEU A 113 -19.81 -31.38 8.18
N LEU A 114 -18.95 -31.92 9.05
CA LEU A 114 -17.84 -31.15 9.62
C LEU A 114 -16.79 -30.79 8.56
N TYR A 115 -16.56 -31.67 7.59
CA TYR A 115 -15.70 -31.38 6.44
C TYR A 115 -16.22 -30.20 5.61
N GLU A 116 -17.53 -30.16 5.31
CA GLU A 116 -18.14 -29.04 4.56
C GLU A 116 -17.93 -27.72 5.30
N LYS A 117 -18.15 -27.70 6.63
CA LYS A 117 -17.92 -26.53 7.47
C LYS A 117 -16.46 -26.10 7.55
N ALA A 118 -15.51 -27.03 7.56
CA ALA A 118 -14.09 -26.72 7.63
C ALA A 118 -13.53 -26.09 6.34
N VAL A 119 -14.15 -26.35 5.19
CA VAL A 119 -13.71 -25.85 3.88
C VAL A 119 -14.43 -24.55 3.47
N GLU A 120 -15.53 -24.19 4.15
CA GLU A 120 -16.23 -22.93 3.92
C GLU A 120 -15.26 -21.74 4.04
N PRO A 121 -15.19 -20.85 3.02
CA PRO A 121 -14.33 -19.69 3.09
C PRO A 121 -14.82 -18.74 4.19
N VAL A 122 -13.89 -18.11 4.90
CA VAL A 122 -14.22 -17.10 5.92
C VAL A 122 -14.98 -15.95 5.26
N SER A 123 -16.22 -15.72 5.69
CA SER A 123 -17.13 -14.73 5.09
C SER A 123 -16.80 -13.28 5.42
N TRP A 124 -15.92 -13.05 6.41
CA TRP A 124 -15.55 -11.73 6.90
C TRP A 124 -14.10 -11.41 6.52
N PRO A 125 -13.75 -10.13 6.32
CA PRO A 125 -12.35 -9.74 6.21
C PRO A 125 -11.60 -10.19 7.47
N LEU A 126 -10.46 -10.86 7.29
CA LEU A 126 -9.56 -11.20 8.38
C LEU A 126 -8.96 -9.90 8.94
N HIS A 127 -9.53 -9.38 10.01
CA HIS A 127 -9.00 -8.22 10.74
C HIS A 127 -7.83 -8.65 11.63
N VAL A 128 -6.74 -9.11 11.00
CA VAL A 128 -5.53 -9.54 11.71
C VAL A 128 -4.52 -8.41 11.62
N VAL A 129 -4.24 -7.78 12.77
CA VAL A 129 -3.18 -6.78 12.92
C VAL A 129 -2.00 -7.46 13.60
N VAL A 130 -0.90 -7.62 12.87
CA VAL A 130 0.36 -8.15 13.41
C VAL A 130 1.40 -7.03 13.40
N HIS A 131 1.97 -6.75 14.56
CA HIS A 131 3.11 -5.85 14.67
C HIS A 131 4.41 -6.65 14.54
N GLY A 132 5.36 -6.14 13.76
CA GLY A 132 6.69 -6.74 13.66
C GLY A 132 7.43 -6.69 15.01
N PRO A 133 8.43 -7.57 15.22
CA PRO A 133 9.23 -7.53 16.44
C PRO A 133 10.04 -6.23 16.51
N GLY A 134 10.15 -5.66 17.71
CA GLY A 134 11.09 -4.56 17.98
C GLY A 134 12.54 -5.03 17.99
N LEU A 135 13.48 -4.08 17.91
CA LEU A 135 14.92 -4.37 18.07
C LEU A 135 15.24 -4.86 19.50
N THR A 136 14.52 -4.30 20.49
CA THR A 136 14.62 -4.65 21.91
C THR A 136 13.23 -4.90 22.48
N PRO A 137 13.11 -5.78 23.48
CA PRO A 137 11.84 -5.94 24.20
C PRO A 137 11.48 -4.67 24.98
N PRO A 138 10.19 -4.47 25.32
CA PRO A 138 9.75 -3.36 26.16
C PRO A 138 10.42 -3.39 27.53
N ILE A 139 10.77 -2.21 28.05
CA ILE A 139 11.26 -2.04 29.41
C ILE A 139 10.05 -1.94 30.36
N THR A 140 10.06 -2.73 31.43
CA THR A 140 9.03 -2.69 32.48
C THR A 140 9.05 -1.35 33.20
N ASP A 141 7.87 -0.76 33.42
CA ASP A 141 7.67 0.51 34.14
C ASP A 141 8.37 1.74 33.53
N TYR A 142 8.64 1.70 32.22
CA TYR A 142 9.16 2.87 31.52
C TYR A 142 8.10 3.97 31.40
N THR A 143 8.34 5.12 32.02
CA THR A 143 7.53 6.33 31.85
C THR A 143 8.10 7.19 30.72
N SER A 144 7.39 7.22 29.59
CA SER A 144 7.72 8.12 28.47
C SER A 144 7.59 9.58 28.91
N PRO A 145 8.45 10.48 28.39
CA PRO A 145 8.29 11.92 28.60
C PRO A 145 7.03 12.45 27.90
N ASP A 146 6.44 13.51 28.46
CA ASP A 146 5.27 14.18 27.88
C ASP A 146 5.63 14.93 26.59
N GLY A 147 4.69 14.97 25.64
CA GLY A 147 4.82 15.72 24.38
C GLY A 147 3.55 15.72 23.53
N ASP A 148 3.44 16.72 22.66
CA ASP A 148 2.29 16.88 21.74
C ASP A 148 2.58 16.24 20.38
N TYR A 149 1.59 15.51 19.83
CA TYR A 149 1.62 15.01 18.46
C TYR A 149 0.89 15.99 17.53
N ILE A 150 1.63 16.61 16.60
CA ILE A 150 1.07 17.48 15.56
C ILE A 150 1.16 16.74 14.22
N ASP A 151 0.01 16.42 13.63
CA ASP A 151 -0.06 15.83 12.30
C ASP A 151 0.32 16.87 11.23
N THR A 152 1.47 16.68 10.59
CA THR A 152 1.97 17.53 9.49
C THR A 152 1.70 16.92 8.11
N THR A 153 0.81 15.93 7.99
CA THR A 153 0.50 15.29 6.72
C THR A 153 -0.09 16.29 5.72
N ARG A 154 0.43 16.27 4.49
CA ARG A 154 0.01 17.20 3.45
C ARG A 154 -1.39 16.82 2.94
N THR A 155 -2.32 17.76 3.03
CA THR A 155 -3.64 17.64 2.41
C THR A 155 -3.55 17.93 0.92
N TRP A 156 -4.02 17.01 0.08
CA TRP A 156 -4.12 17.16 -1.37
C TRP A 156 -5.60 17.36 -1.72
N THR A 157 -5.99 18.58 -2.09
CA THR A 157 -7.34 18.96 -2.57
C THR A 157 -7.36 19.22 -4.06
#